data_AF-A0A553C7D5-F1
#
_entry.id   AF-A0A553C7D5-F1
#
_cell.length_a   1.000
_cell.length_b   1.000
_cell.length_c   1.000
_cell.angle_alpha   90.00
_cell.angle_beta   90.00
_cell.angle_gamma   90.00
#
_symmetry.space_group_name_H-M   'P 1'
#
loop_
_entity.id
_entity.type
_entity.pdbx_description
1 polymer ?
#
loop_
_entity_poly.entity_id
_entity_poly.type
_entity_poly.pdbx_seq_one_letter_code
_entity_poly.pdbx_strand_id
1 'polypeptide(L)'
;MENNYQEEDERYFKARKRFDKIKAFYGHLIIYLSIIPVVILFNLEYDSDFQWFWYSVIGGGIPLLMHALKVFAFNANWEARKVQEILDKEDNN
;
A
#
# COMPACT_ATOMS: atom_id res chain seq x y z
N MET A 1 18.70 -32.72 4.09
CA MET A 1 17.86 -32.11 5.14
C MET A 1 17.99 -30.58 5.15
N GLU A 2 19.09 -29.99 4.66
CA GLU A 2 19.27 -28.52 4.51
C GLU A 2 18.26 -27.82 3.59
N ASN A 3 17.82 -28.45 2.49
CA ASN A 3 16.87 -27.82 1.55
C ASN A 3 15.52 -27.46 2.18
N ASN A 4 15.00 -28.24 3.14
CA ASN A 4 13.72 -27.93 3.78
C ASN A 4 13.81 -26.68 4.67
N TYR A 5 14.94 -26.46 5.35
CA TYR A 5 15.12 -25.29 6.22
C TYR A 5 15.24 -24.00 5.39
N GLN A 6 15.97 -24.04 4.26
CA GLN A 6 16.06 -22.88 3.36
C GLN A 6 14.71 -22.54 2.71
N GLU A 7 13.93 -23.55 2.27
CA GLU A 7 12.59 -23.32 1.71
C GLU A 7 11.60 -22.79 2.76
N GLU A 8 11.66 -23.27 4.00
CA GLU A 8 10.84 -22.77 5.10
C GLU A 8 11.17 -21.31 5.47
N ASP A 9 12.47 -20.97 5.56
CA ASP A 9 12.92 -19.61 5.85
C ASP A 9 12.53 -18.62 4.74
N GLU A 10 12.64 -19.00 3.46
CA GLU A 10 12.20 -18.15 2.36
C GLU A 10 10.69 -17.88 2.37
N ARG A 11 9.89 -18.93 2.64
CA ARG A 11 8.42 -18.79 2.77
C ARG A 11 8.06 -17.89 3.93
N TYR A 12 8.74 -18.05 5.07
CA TYR A 12 8.54 -17.22 6.25
C TYR A 12 8.92 -15.76 5.99
N PHE A 13 10.07 -15.51 5.36
CA PHE A 13 10.53 -14.17 5.01
C PHE A 13 9.56 -13.47 4.04
N LYS A 14 9.07 -14.19 3.02
CA LYS A 14 8.10 -13.66 2.06
C LYS A 14 6.76 -13.33 2.71
N ALA A 15 6.29 -14.18 3.62
CA ALA A 15 5.07 -13.92 4.39
C ALA A 15 5.23 -12.71 5.32
N ARG A 16 6.36 -12.62 6.04
CA ARG A 16 6.67 -11.51 6.94
C ARG A 16 6.76 -10.17 6.21
N LYS A 17 7.45 -10.13 5.07
CA LYS A 17 7.57 -8.93 4.23
C LYS A 17 6.22 -8.43 3.72
N ARG A 18 5.28 -9.34 3.41
CA ARG A 18 3.90 -8.96 3.06
C ARG A 18 3.16 -8.37 4.27
N PHE A 19 3.32 -9.00 5.43
CA PHE A 19 2.69 -8.54 6.66
C PHE A 19 3.16 -7.13 7.05
N ASP A 20 4.46 -6.85 6.96
CA ASP A 20 5.02 -5.53 7.27
C ASP A 20 4.52 -4.45 6.29
N LYS A 21 4.38 -4.77 5.00
CA LYS A 21 3.78 -3.86 4.00
C LYS A 21 2.32 -3.53 4.33
N ILE A 22 1.53 -4.53 4.72
CA ILE A 22 0.13 -4.34 5.13
C ILE A 22 0.08 -3.48 6.40
N LYS A 23 0.93 -3.75 7.39
CA LYS A 23 1.00 -2.99 8.64
C LYS A 23 1.34 -1.51 8.40
N ALA A 24 2.29 -1.24 7.51
CA ALA A 24 2.65 0.12 7.11
C ALA A 24 1.47 0.85 6.44
N PHE A 25 0.71 0.18 5.57
CA PHE A 25 -0.50 0.74 4.97
C PHE A 25 -1.56 1.09 6.01
N TYR A 26 -1.85 0.19 6.96
CA TYR A 26 -2.80 0.46 8.04
C TYR A 26 -2.38 1.64 8.92
N GLY A 27 -1.08 1.82 9.17
CA GLY A 27 -0.58 2.99 9.88
C GLY A 27 -0.97 4.31 9.19
N HIS A 28 -0.74 4.40 7.88
CA HIS A 28 -1.13 5.58 7.11
C HIS A 28 -2.65 5.77 7.06
N LEU A 29 -3.41 4.68 6.91
CA LEU A 29 -4.89 4.71 6.88
C LEU A 29 -5.49 5.21 8.19
N ILE A 30 -4.97 4.75 9.34
CA ILE A 30 -5.46 5.17 10.67
C ILE A 30 -5.16 6.65 10.91
N ILE A 31 -3.95 7.11 10.56
CA ILE A 31 -3.57 8.52 10.68
C ILE A 31 -4.48 9.37 9.80
N TYR A 32 -4.68 8.96 8.53
CA TYR A 32 -5.55 9.66 7.60
C TYR A 32 -7.01 9.73 8.11
N LEU A 33 -7.55 8.62 8.60
CA LEU A 33 -8.90 8.57 9.16
C LEU A 33 -9.04 9.40 10.44
N SER A 34 -7.96 9.61 11.20
CA SER A 34 -7.96 10.48 12.38
C SER A 34 -7.87 11.96 12.01
N ILE A 35 -7.08 12.32 11.01
CA ILE A 35 -6.86 13.71 10.59
C ILE A 35 -8.09 14.26 9.83
N ILE A 36 -8.72 13.45 8.98
CA ILE A 36 -9.83 13.89 8.13
C ILE A 36 -11.01 14.47 8.93
N PRO A 37 -11.53 13.82 9.98
CA PRO A 37 -12.59 14.38 10.82
C PRO A 37 -12.17 15.67 11.52
N VAL A 38 -10.92 15.74 11.99
CA VAL A 38 -10.40 16.96 12.64
C VAL A 38 -10.41 18.12 11.65
N VAL A 39 -9.98 17.91 10.41
CA VAL A 39 -10.00 18.95 9.36
C VAL A 39 -11.43 19.34 8.98
N ILE A 40 -12.35 18.37 8.87
CA ILE A 40 -13.76 18.64 8.57
C ILE A 40 -14.39 19.48 9.68
N LEU A 41 -14.21 19.09 10.94
CA LEU A 41 -14.74 19.84 12.09
C LEU A 41 -14.18 21.27 12.15
N PHE A 42 -12.88 21.42 11.91
CA PHE A 42 -12.24 22.73 11.90
C PHE A 42 -12.76 23.62 10.77
N ASN A 43 -12.96 23.07 9.57
CA ASN A 43 -13.50 23.85 8.46
C ASN A 43 -14.97 24.25 8.71
N LEU A 44 -15.79 23.38 9.28
CA LEU A 44 -17.18 23.70 9.63
C LEU A 44 -17.29 24.77 10.74
N GLU A 45 -16.34 24.79 11.69
CA GLU A 45 -16.35 25.77 12.79
C GLU A 45 -15.83 27.15 12.38
N TYR A 46 -14.76 27.21 11.58
CA TYR A 46 -14.05 28.46 11.29
C TYR A 46 -14.39 29.10 9.92
N ASP A 47 -14.73 28.30 8.91
CA ASP A 47 -14.93 28.77 7.54
C ASP A 47 -16.03 27.96 6.83
N SER A 48 -17.29 28.18 7.24
CA SER A 48 -18.45 27.46 6.66
C SER A 48 -18.80 27.90 5.23
N ASP A 49 -18.32 29.05 4.76
CA ASP A 49 -18.61 29.57 3.41
C ASP A 49 -17.76 28.89 2.32
N PHE A 50 -16.58 28.35 2.69
CA PHE A 50 -15.70 27.66 1.75
C PHE A 50 -15.21 26.33 2.30
N GLN A 51 -15.75 25.25 1.73
CA GLN A 51 -15.45 23.87 2.09
C GLN A 51 -14.10 23.41 1.53
N TRP A 52 -12.98 23.96 2.00
CA TRP A 52 -11.66 23.55 1.51
C TRP A 52 -11.36 22.08 1.78
N PHE A 53 -12.00 21.49 2.81
CA PHE A 53 -11.66 20.16 3.31
C PHE A 53 -11.63 19.08 2.20
N TRP A 54 -12.38 19.26 1.11
CA TRP A 54 -12.33 18.40 -0.08
C TRP A 54 -10.93 18.25 -0.66
N TYR A 55 -10.11 19.31 -0.67
CA TYR A 55 -8.72 19.24 -1.14
C TYR A 55 -7.86 18.38 -0.21
N SER A 56 -8.07 18.45 1.11
CA SER A 56 -7.37 17.59 2.08
C SER A 56 -7.82 16.13 1.98
N VAL A 57 -9.12 15.89 1.79
CA VAL A 57 -9.69 14.56 1.59
C VAL A 57 -9.17 13.94 0.30
N ILE A 58 -9.38 14.59 -0.84
CA ILE A 58 -8.99 14.05 -2.15
C ILE A 58 -7.46 13.97 -2.27
N GLY A 59 -6.76 15.03 -1.87
CA GLY A 59 -5.30 15.11 -1.94
C GLY A 59 -4.61 14.06 -1.07
N GLY A 60 -5.09 13.81 0.15
CA GLY A 60 -4.54 12.76 1.01
C GLY A 60 -5.05 11.35 0.67
N GLY A 61 -6.23 11.24 0.06
CA GLY A 61 -6.83 9.96 -0.34
C GLY A 61 -6.15 9.32 -1.54
N ILE A 62 -5.64 10.11 -2.50
CA ILE A 62 -4.97 9.61 -3.71
C ILE A 62 -3.70 8.78 -3.39
N PRO A 63 -2.74 9.27 -2.59
CA PRO A 63 -1.58 8.48 -2.17
C PRO A 63 -1.97 7.21 -1.41
N LEU A 64 -3.01 7.29 -0.59
CA LEU A 64 -3.50 6.16 0.19
C LEU A 64 -4.09 5.07 -0.72
N LEU A 65 -4.89 5.46 -1.71
CA LEU A 65 -5.43 4.55 -2.73
C LEU A 65 -4.33 3.94 -3.58
N MET A 66 -3.33 4.72 -4.01
CA MET A 66 -2.16 4.18 -4.72
C MET A 66 -1.40 3.15 -3.86
N HIS A 67 -1.21 3.43 -2.56
CA HIS A 67 -0.56 2.49 -1.65
C HIS A 67 -1.40 1.23 -1.45
N ALA A 68 -2.73 1.37 -1.31
CA ALA A 68 -3.66 0.25 -1.23
C ALA A 68 -3.59 -0.64 -2.47
N LEU A 69 -3.66 -0.05 -3.67
CA LEU A 69 -3.54 -0.78 -4.93
C LEU A 69 -2.19 -1.51 -5.00
N LYS A 70 -1.10 -0.88 -4.57
CA LYS A 70 0.21 -1.54 -4.53
C LYS A 70 0.26 -2.72 -3.57
N VAL A 71 -0.38 -2.62 -2.40
CA VAL A 71 -0.37 -3.68 -1.39
C VAL A 71 -1.32 -4.83 -1.74
N PHE A 72 -2.51 -4.52 -2.24
CA PHE A 72 -3.58 -5.50 -2.49
C PHE A 72 -3.64 -5.99 -3.94
N ALA A 73 -3.47 -5.11 -4.94
CA ALA A 73 -3.61 -5.46 -6.35
C ALA A 73 -2.28 -5.89 -6.99
N PHE A 74 -1.17 -5.20 -6.70
CA PHE A 74 0.18 -5.59 -7.15
C PHE A 74 0.81 -6.64 -6.22
N ASN A 75 0.07 -7.71 -5.95
CA ASN A 75 0.56 -8.85 -5.18
C ASN A 75 1.80 -9.48 -5.86
N ALA A 76 2.60 -10.24 -5.12
CA ALA A 76 3.83 -10.86 -5.62
C ALA A 76 3.61 -11.80 -6.83
N ASN A 77 2.36 -12.15 -7.15
CA ASN A 77 2.03 -12.92 -8.35
C ASN A 77 2.17 -12.08 -9.63
N TRP A 78 1.83 -10.79 -9.58
CA TRP A 78 2.10 -9.87 -10.69
C TRP A 78 3.60 -9.63 -10.85
N GLU A 79 4.33 -9.40 -9.75
CA GLU A 79 5.79 -9.23 -9.78
C GLU A 79 6.47 -10.49 -10.33
N ALA A 80 6.10 -11.69 -9.86
CA ALA A 80 6.64 -12.95 -10.35
C ALA A 80 6.39 -13.15 -11.85
N ARG A 81 5.18 -12.85 -12.33
CA ARG A 81 4.86 -12.91 -13.76
C ARG A 81 5.69 -11.94 -14.59
N LYS A 82 5.93 -10.71 -14.08
CA LYS A 82 6.68 -9.70 -14.82
C LYS A 82 8.17 -10.01 -14.88
N VAL A 83 8.74 -10.54 -13.80
CA VAL A 83 10.13 -11.04 -13.78
C VAL A 83 10.28 -12.19 -14.79
N GLN A 84 9.34 -13.13 -14.80
CA GLN A 84 9.39 -14.25 -15.74
C GLN A 84 9.24 -13.80 -17.20
N GLU A 85 8.41 -12.80 -17.49
CA GLU A 85 8.29 -12.22 -18.83
C GLU A 85 9.58 -11.50 -19.29
N ILE A 86 10.36 -10.91 -18.37
CA ILE A 86 11.64 -10.29 -18.71
C ILE A 86 12.69 -11.36 -19.01
N LEU A 87 12.80 -12.38 -18.16
CA LEU A 87 13.73 -13.50 -18.36
C LEU A 87 13.44 -14.24 -19.67
N ASP A 88 12.17 -14.50 -19.96
CA ASP A 88 11.75 -15.17 -21.20
C ASP A 88 12.04 -14.30 -22.45
N LYS A 89 12.05 -12.98 -22.32
CA LYS A 89 12.48 -12.05 -23.39
C LYS A 89 14.00 -12.02 -23.58
N GLU A 90 14.76 -12.20 -22.51
CA GLU A 90 16.23 -12.28 -22.57
C GLU A 90 16.72 -13.62 -23.11
N ASP A 91 16.00 -14.72 -22.85
CA ASP A 91 16.37 -16.08 -23.31
C ASP A 91 15.98 -16.32 -24.78
N ASN A 92 14.95 -15.61 -25.29
CA ASN A 92 14.50 -15.68 -26.68
C ASN A 92 15.23 -14.69 -27.63
N ASN A 93 16.33 -14.07 -27.20
CA ASN A 93 17.12 -13.12 -28.01
C ASN A 93 18.62 -13.38 -27.93
#